data_AF-A0A1I2LB09-F1
#
_entry.id   AF-A0A1I2LB09-F1
#
_cell.length_a   1.000
_cell.length_b   1.000
_cell.length_c   1.000
_cell.angle_alpha   90.00
_cell.angle_beta   90.00
_cell.angle_gamma   90.00
#
_symmetry.space_group_name_H-M   'P 1'
#
loop_
_entity.id
_entity.type
_entity.pdbx_description
1 polymer ?
#
loop_
_entity_poly.entity_id
_entity_poly.type
_entity_poly.pdbx_seq_one_letter_code
_entity_poly.pdbx_strand_id
1 'polypeptide(L)'
;MATEVMLGEVTCPSGHLVITDGGCLEMWSGDRVPDDEEHPATDFAIVGPDAEEAAETFERQTGTRLYDIPAHAADDVVTIFGEHCREHGHDATLSAFARQIPHRERVRHAVEARETEFIVMGVPVLPLEVPADRPLPVTAIPGEHGWQSIRMAFSDEPVADSWMICELGIDHARFVFADADALNSWEHVLPLDGLADLVLWGRDEEQAAAEFGAPRLDDGLYGWLDLPVEEAYQRALTLEARREEPGAPAFAADFRPHSHHWQVMREVRASDHDAGTTTVAGADILMAMTSVGDGFFPVHLDVDADGLPVSLRIDITGES
;
A
#
# COMPACT_ATOMS: atom_id res chain seq x y z
N MET A 1 -2.44 -26.15 17.41
CA MET A 1 -1.60 -25.26 16.59
C MET A 1 -2.46 -24.83 15.42
N ALA A 2 -2.72 -23.53 15.27
CA ALA A 2 -3.39 -23.03 14.08
C ALA A 2 -2.57 -23.45 12.86
N THR A 3 -3.25 -23.91 11.81
CA THR A 3 -2.58 -24.35 10.58
C THR A 3 -2.29 -23.11 9.76
N GLU A 4 -1.02 -22.93 9.39
CA GLU A 4 -0.58 -21.88 8.49
C GLU A 4 -1.23 -22.07 7.11
N VAL A 5 -1.75 -20.98 6.54
CA VAL A 5 -2.47 -20.94 5.27
C VAL A 5 -1.60 -20.20 4.25
N MET A 6 -1.48 -20.73 3.03
CA MET A 6 -0.81 -20.04 1.93
C MET A 6 -1.73 -18.96 1.36
N LEU A 7 -1.26 -17.71 1.35
CA LEU A 7 -1.96 -16.60 0.70
C LEU A 7 -1.53 -16.44 -0.77
N GLY A 8 -0.26 -16.71 -1.07
CA GLY A 8 0.29 -16.65 -2.43
C GLY A 8 1.81 -16.47 -2.43
N GLU A 9 2.35 -16.06 -3.57
CA GLU A 9 3.78 -15.79 -3.75
C GLU A 9 3.99 -14.40 -4.37
N VAL A 10 5.11 -13.78 -4.04
CA VAL A 10 5.56 -12.49 -4.57
C VAL A 10 6.89 -12.70 -5.27
N THR A 11 7.10 -12.08 -6.43
CA THR A 11 8.43 -12.05 -7.06
C THR A 11 9.00 -10.64 -7.00
N CYS A 12 10.27 -10.50 -6.63
CA CYS A 12 10.91 -9.20 -6.47
C CYS A 12 12.22 -9.10 -7.27
N PRO A 13 12.16 -9.02 -8.62
CA PRO A 13 13.36 -9.04 -9.46
C PRO A 13 14.31 -7.86 -9.23
N SER A 14 13.84 -6.73 -8.69
CA SER A 14 14.71 -5.61 -8.32
C SER A 14 15.50 -5.84 -7.02
N GLY A 15 15.10 -6.84 -6.24
CA GLY A 15 15.59 -7.06 -4.87
C GLY A 15 15.09 -6.05 -3.86
N HIS A 16 14.26 -5.07 -4.25
CA HIS A 16 13.68 -4.06 -3.37
C HIS A 16 12.16 -4.24 -3.27
N LEU A 17 11.73 -4.80 -2.14
CA LEU A 17 10.32 -5.00 -1.80
C LEU A 17 9.75 -3.75 -1.13
N VAL A 18 8.49 -3.46 -1.43
CA VAL A 18 7.66 -2.46 -0.76
C VAL A 18 6.46 -3.16 -0.12
N ILE A 19 6.21 -2.83 1.16
CA ILE A 19 4.98 -3.19 1.88
C ILE A 19 4.30 -1.90 2.35
N THR A 20 3.02 -1.73 1.98
CA THR A 20 2.22 -0.55 2.33
C THR A 20 0.73 -0.86 2.18
N ASP A 21 -0.12 0.15 2.28
CA ASP A 21 -1.54 0.06 1.95
C ASP A 21 -1.75 -0.05 0.43
N GLY A 22 -2.33 -1.17 -0.02
CA GLY A 22 -2.64 -1.41 -1.42
C GLY A 22 -3.71 -0.49 -2.02
N GLY A 23 -4.58 0.09 -1.18
CA GLY A 23 -5.58 1.09 -1.58
C GLY A 23 -4.95 2.45 -1.88
N CYS A 24 -3.81 2.76 -1.29
CA CYS A 24 -3.11 4.03 -1.48
C CYS A 24 -2.17 4.05 -2.70
N LEU A 25 -2.05 2.95 -3.44
CA LEU A 25 -1.13 2.85 -4.58
C LEU A 25 -1.50 3.77 -5.77
N GLU A 26 -2.65 4.42 -5.77
CA GLU A 26 -2.93 5.50 -6.74
C GLU A 26 -1.97 6.67 -6.60
N MET A 27 -1.45 6.91 -5.40
CA MET A 27 -0.48 7.96 -5.11
C MET A 27 0.95 7.56 -5.53
N TRP A 28 1.19 6.32 -5.93
CA TRP A 28 2.53 5.84 -6.26
C TRP A 28 3.07 6.49 -7.55
N SER A 29 4.12 7.30 -7.43
CA SER A 29 4.76 7.99 -8.56
C SER A 29 5.81 7.14 -9.29
N GLY A 30 6.38 6.13 -8.63
CA GLY A 30 7.48 5.34 -9.18
C GLY A 30 8.73 6.20 -9.41
N ASP A 31 9.24 6.20 -10.64
CA ASP A 31 10.36 7.04 -11.10
C ASP A 31 9.93 8.46 -11.50
N ARG A 32 8.62 8.72 -11.57
CA ARG A 32 8.10 10.08 -11.82
C ARG A 32 8.28 10.93 -10.57
N VAL A 33 8.39 12.23 -10.77
CA VAL A 33 8.29 13.17 -9.65
C VAL A 33 6.86 13.03 -9.08
N PRO A 34 6.69 12.88 -7.76
CA PRO A 34 5.37 13.02 -7.14
C PRO A 34 4.83 14.38 -7.54
N ASP A 35 3.76 14.41 -8.32
CA ASP A 35 3.18 15.65 -8.83
C ASP A 35 1.73 15.69 -8.39
N ASP A 36 1.51 16.36 -7.25
CA ASP A 36 0.20 16.78 -6.80
C ASP A 36 0.12 18.30 -6.98
N GLU A 37 -0.41 18.73 -8.14
CA GLU A 37 -0.58 20.15 -8.44
C GLU A 37 -1.50 20.86 -7.43
N GLU A 38 -2.41 20.12 -6.79
CA GLU A 38 -3.35 20.65 -5.79
C GLU A 38 -2.68 20.80 -4.41
N HIS A 39 -1.75 19.89 -4.08
CA HIS A 39 -1.03 19.86 -2.81
C HIS A 39 0.49 19.80 -3.02
N PRO A 40 1.11 20.88 -3.52
CA PRO A 40 2.55 20.89 -3.76
C PRO A 40 3.32 20.68 -2.46
N ALA A 41 4.40 19.92 -2.53
CA ALA A 41 5.26 19.62 -1.40
C ALA A 41 6.75 19.74 -1.73
N THR A 42 7.55 19.84 -0.67
CA THR A 42 9.01 19.99 -0.72
C THR A 42 9.64 18.88 0.11
N ASP A 43 10.65 18.23 -0.46
CA ASP A 43 11.46 17.26 0.28
C ASP A 43 12.73 17.96 0.80
N PHE A 44 13.21 17.52 1.96
CA PHE A 44 14.43 18.03 2.58
C PHE A 44 15.40 16.90 2.94
N ALA A 45 16.69 17.18 2.82
CA ALA A 45 17.74 16.42 3.49
C ALA A 45 18.15 17.14 4.78
N ILE A 46 18.34 16.38 5.85
CA ILE A 46 19.02 16.84 7.06
C ILE A 46 20.53 16.69 6.81
N VAL A 47 21.26 17.80 6.82
CA VAL A 47 22.69 17.84 6.49
C VAL A 47 23.49 18.51 7.59
N GLY A 48 24.71 18.03 7.81
CA GLY A 48 25.64 18.54 8.83
C GLY A 48 26.34 17.40 9.58
N PRO A 49 27.35 17.71 10.41
CA PRO A 49 28.04 16.71 11.23
C PRO A 49 27.11 15.91 12.15
N ASP A 50 26.05 16.55 12.66
CA ASP A 50 25.15 15.96 13.66
C ASP A 50 23.80 15.58 13.04
N ALA A 51 23.75 15.33 11.73
CA ALA A 51 22.50 15.10 10.99
C ALA A 51 21.68 13.90 11.52
N GLU A 52 22.33 12.79 11.85
CA GLU A 52 21.67 11.58 12.36
C GLU A 52 21.06 11.82 13.75
N GLU A 53 21.85 12.40 14.69
CA GLU A 53 21.38 12.70 16.05
C GLU A 53 20.27 13.76 16.05
N ALA A 54 20.39 14.77 15.19
CA ALA A 54 19.36 15.79 15.02
C ALA A 54 18.06 15.21 14.44
N ALA A 55 18.16 14.25 13.51
CA ALA A 55 17.00 13.57 12.95
C ALA A 55 16.30 12.69 13.99
N GLU A 56 17.08 11.88 14.72
CA GLU A 56 16.58 10.98 15.77
C GLU A 56 15.82 11.75 16.85
N THR A 57 16.36 12.89 17.31
CA THR A 57 15.72 13.70 18.35
C THR A 57 14.59 14.59 17.86
N PHE A 58 14.52 14.88 16.55
CA PHE A 58 13.44 15.67 15.97
C PHE A 58 12.17 14.84 15.74
N GLU A 59 12.31 13.52 15.59
CA GLU A 59 11.23 12.51 15.56
C GLU A 59 10.08 12.84 14.58
N ARG A 60 10.37 13.53 13.48
CA ARG A 60 9.35 13.89 12.49
C ARG A 60 9.10 12.80 11.46
N GLN A 61 10.18 12.17 10.98
CA GLN A 61 10.20 11.02 10.06
C GLN A 61 11.48 10.21 10.36
N THR A 62 11.50 8.94 9.99
CA THR A 62 12.67 8.08 10.14
C THR A 62 13.80 8.54 9.22
N GLY A 63 15.03 8.58 9.76
CA GLY A 63 16.23 8.86 8.99
C GLY A 63 16.47 10.34 8.70
N THR A 64 17.43 10.61 7.81
CA THR A 64 17.95 11.98 7.57
C THR A 64 17.24 12.72 6.44
N ARG A 65 16.02 12.31 6.10
CA ARG A 65 15.23 12.92 5.02
C ARG A 65 13.80 13.17 5.50
N LEU A 66 13.26 14.31 5.08
CA LEU A 66 11.87 14.67 5.34
C LEU A 66 11.17 14.77 3.99
N TYR A 67 10.26 13.84 3.72
CA TYR A 67 9.49 13.80 2.49
C TYR A 67 8.12 14.47 2.66
N ASP A 68 7.56 14.94 1.56
CA ASP A 68 6.17 15.42 1.45
C ASP A 68 5.81 16.52 2.45
N ILE A 69 6.75 17.44 2.73
CA ILE A 69 6.44 18.63 3.54
C ILE A 69 5.60 19.58 2.70
N PRO A 70 4.36 19.93 3.11
CA PRO A 70 3.52 20.82 2.32
C PRO A 70 4.23 22.13 2.04
N ALA A 71 4.19 22.62 0.79
CA ALA A 71 4.97 23.78 0.36
C ALA A 71 4.65 25.04 1.18
N HIS A 72 3.40 25.19 1.63
CA HIS A 72 2.98 26.30 2.50
C HIS A 72 3.53 26.22 3.93
N ALA A 73 4.02 25.06 4.36
CA ALA A 73 4.60 24.82 5.68
C ALA A 73 6.13 24.66 5.65
N ALA A 74 6.76 24.74 4.46
CA ALA A 74 8.18 24.50 4.27
C ALA A 74 9.06 25.44 5.12
N ASP A 75 8.78 26.75 5.09
CA ASP A 75 9.55 27.75 5.86
C ASP A 75 9.38 27.56 7.38
N ASP A 76 8.19 27.15 7.82
CA ASP A 76 7.91 26.86 9.22
C ASP A 76 8.69 25.63 9.69
N VAL A 77 8.73 24.55 8.89
CA VAL A 77 9.51 23.35 9.22
C VAL A 77 11.01 23.66 9.29
N VAL A 78 11.53 24.48 8.37
CA VAL A 78 12.93 24.94 8.41
C VAL A 78 13.23 25.72 9.69
N THR A 79 12.30 26.61 10.09
CA THR A 79 12.45 27.41 11.31
C THR A 79 12.43 26.53 12.56
N ILE A 80 11.45 25.63 12.66
CA ILE A 80 11.28 24.70 13.79
C ILE A 80 12.49 23.77 13.91
N PHE A 81 13.00 23.23 12.81
CA PHE A 81 14.21 22.40 12.84
C PHE A 81 15.44 23.19 13.28
N GLY A 82 15.59 24.43 12.80
CA GLY A 82 16.68 25.31 13.24
C GLY A 82 16.58 25.72 14.72
N GLU A 83 15.38 25.79 15.28
CA GLU A 83 15.13 25.94 16.72
C GLU A 83 15.55 24.68 17.48
N HIS A 84 15.09 23.52 17.03
CA HIS A 84 15.45 22.21 17.58
C HIS A 84 16.96 22.00 17.68
N CYS A 85 17.70 22.21 16.59
CA CYS A 85 19.17 22.08 16.57
C CYS A 85 19.84 23.02 17.57
N ARG A 86 19.37 24.27 17.71
CA ARG A 86 19.95 25.22 18.68
C ARG A 86 19.68 24.84 20.13
N GLU A 87 18.51 24.28 20.41
CA GLU A 87 18.13 23.86 21.76
C GLU A 87 18.91 22.62 22.21
N HIS A 88 19.20 21.70 21.30
CA HIS A 88 19.91 20.45 21.59
C HIS A 88 21.42 20.52 21.30
N GLY A 89 21.89 21.59 20.66
CA GLY A 89 23.29 21.83 20.38
C GLY A 89 23.84 21.06 19.16
N HIS A 90 22.97 20.69 18.22
CA HIS A 90 23.35 20.00 16.98
C HIS A 90 23.82 20.96 15.89
N ASP A 91 24.88 20.60 15.17
CA ASP A 91 25.31 21.19 13.91
C ASP A 91 24.65 20.45 12.74
N ALA A 92 23.37 20.78 12.51
CA ALA A 92 22.58 20.25 11.41
C ALA A 92 21.60 21.30 10.86
N THR A 93 21.28 21.21 9.56
CA THR A 93 20.37 22.11 8.86
C THR A 93 19.52 21.33 7.85
N LEU A 94 18.37 21.89 7.47
CA LEU A 94 17.58 21.36 6.36
C LEU A 94 18.06 21.95 5.03
N SER A 95 18.29 21.09 4.05
CA SER A 95 18.58 21.43 2.66
C SER A 95 17.45 20.94 1.78
N ALA A 96 16.71 21.88 1.15
CA ALA A 96 15.62 21.54 0.25
C ALA A 96 16.17 20.88 -1.03
N PHE A 97 15.51 19.81 -1.48
CA PHE A 97 15.75 19.26 -2.79
C PHE A 97 15.18 20.17 -3.88
N ALA A 98 15.80 20.17 -5.07
CA ALA A 98 15.34 20.99 -6.20
C ALA A 98 13.97 20.57 -6.75
N ARG A 99 13.57 19.33 -6.48
CA ARG A 99 12.28 18.70 -6.82
C ARG A 99 12.01 17.61 -5.80
N GLN A 100 10.74 17.21 -5.65
CA GLN A 100 10.41 16.04 -4.86
C GLN A 100 11.12 14.78 -5.41
N ILE A 101 11.49 13.92 -4.49
CA ILE A 101 12.20 12.67 -4.74
C ILE A 101 11.18 11.61 -5.19
N PRO A 102 11.34 11.00 -6.37
CA PRO A 102 10.50 9.89 -6.83
C PRO A 102 10.41 8.76 -5.80
N HIS A 103 9.24 8.14 -5.64
CA HIS A 103 9.04 7.10 -4.62
C HIS A 103 9.99 5.92 -4.78
N ARG A 104 10.33 5.57 -6.03
CA ARG A 104 11.32 4.53 -6.30
C ARG A 104 12.71 4.85 -5.74
N GLU A 105 13.10 6.13 -5.78
CA GLU A 105 14.36 6.61 -5.23
C GLU A 105 14.31 6.68 -3.70
N ARG A 106 13.15 7.01 -3.12
CA ARG A 106 12.93 6.93 -1.66
C ARG A 106 13.18 5.51 -1.13
N VAL A 107 12.71 4.48 -1.85
CA VAL A 107 13.01 3.08 -1.53
C VAL A 107 14.53 2.82 -1.52
N ARG A 108 15.27 3.31 -2.53
CA ARG A 108 16.73 3.12 -2.58
C ARG A 108 17.41 3.79 -1.39
N HIS A 109 17.05 5.04 -1.10
CA HIS A 109 17.58 5.77 0.05
C HIS A 109 17.35 5.02 1.36
N ALA A 110 16.13 4.53 1.59
CA ALA A 110 15.77 3.85 2.82
C ALA A 110 16.48 2.50 2.97
N VAL A 111 16.57 1.70 1.89
CA VAL A 111 17.34 0.44 1.90
C VAL A 111 18.83 0.69 2.17
N GLU A 112 19.44 1.67 1.48
CA GLU A 112 20.85 2.02 1.66
C GLU A 112 21.16 2.51 3.09
N ALA A 113 20.25 3.28 3.67
CA ALA A 113 20.35 3.81 5.03
C ALA A 113 19.87 2.84 6.11
N ARG A 114 19.28 1.69 5.72
CA ARG A 114 18.60 0.73 6.62
C ARG A 114 17.50 1.39 7.46
N GLU A 115 16.80 2.35 6.88
CA GLU A 115 15.62 2.97 7.45
C GLU A 115 14.46 1.97 7.40
N THR A 116 13.69 1.87 8.48
CA THR A 116 12.59 0.89 8.60
C THR A 116 11.33 1.33 7.88
N GLU A 117 11.19 2.62 7.58
CA GLU A 117 10.06 3.16 6.84
C GLU A 117 10.39 4.52 6.23
N PHE A 118 9.61 4.91 5.24
CA PHE A 118 9.48 6.28 4.74
C PHE A 118 8.01 6.56 4.42
N ILE A 119 7.67 7.82 4.15
CA ILE A 119 6.28 8.19 3.81
C ILE A 119 6.10 8.47 2.31
N VAL A 120 4.90 8.15 1.83
CA VAL A 120 4.35 8.55 0.53
C VAL A 120 3.02 9.25 0.79
N MET A 121 2.98 10.56 0.64
CA MET A 121 1.76 11.37 0.80
C MET A 121 1.05 11.11 2.14
N GLY A 122 1.82 10.90 3.21
CA GLY A 122 1.30 10.58 4.55
C GLY A 122 1.07 9.09 4.83
N VAL A 123 1.22 8.21 3.83
CA VAL A 123 1.10 6.76 3.99
C VAL A 123 2.46 6.14 4.29
N PRO A 124 2.61 5.36 5.37
CA PRO A 124 3.87 4.69 5.68
C PRO A 124 4.15 3.57 4.67
N VAL A 125 5.42 3.47 4.30
CA VAL A 125 5.93 2.48 3.36
C VAL A 125 7.12 1.80 4.01
N LEU A 126 7.08 0.47 4.08
CA LEU A 126 8.18 -0.37 4.54
C LEU A 126 9.01 -0.85 3.33
N PRO A 127 10.26 -0.38 3.16
CA PRO A 127 11.18 -0.86 2.15
C PRO A 127 12.09 -1.97 2.69
N LEU A 128 12.30 -3.02 1.91
CA LEU A 128 13.18 -4.14 2.30
C LEU A 128 14.02 -4.65 1.14
N GLU A 129 15.27 -5.02 1.43
CA GLU A 129 16.08 -5.83 0.52
C GLU A 129 15.69 -7.30 0.68
N VAL A 130 15.38 -7.98 -0.43
CA VAL A 130 14.91 -9.37 -0.44
C VAL A 130 15.57 -10.20 -1.56
N PRO A 131 15.56 -11.54 -1.49
CA PRO A 131 16.06 -12.38 -2.57
C PRO A 131 15.35 -12.10 -3.90
N ALA A 132 16.12 -11.76 -4.93
CA ALA A 132 15.61 -11.42 -6.26
C ALA A 132 15.52 -12.61 -7.23
N ASP A 133 16.00 -13.78 -6.81
CA ASP A 133 16.21 -14.95 -7.68
C ASP A 133 15.11 -16.01 -7.57
N ARG A 134 14.10 -15.78 -6.73
CA ARG A 134 13.01 -16.72 -6.46
C ARG A 134 11.71 -16.02 -6.03
N PRO A 135 10.55 -16.68 -6.18
CA PRO A 135 9.33 -16.27 -5.49
C PRO A 135 9.48 -16.37 -3.97
N LEU A 136 8.80 -15.46 -3.26
CA LEU A 136 8.74 -15.35 -1.81
C LEU A 136 7.34 -15.75 -1.36
N PRO A 137 7.16 -16.86 -0.61
CA PRO A 137 5.85 -17.28 -0.16
C PRO A 137 5.32 -16.37 0.93
N VAL A 138 4.04 -16.06 0.84
CA VAL A 138 3.29 -15.28 1.83
C VAL A 138 2.23 -16.19 2.45
N THR A 139 2.28 -16.33 3.76
CA THR A 139 1.39 -17.18 4.55
C THR A 139 0.67 -16.38 5.62
N ALA A 140 -0.38 -16.95 6.20
CA ALA A 140 -1.10 -16.37 7.32
C ALA A 140 -1.45 -17.41 8.39
N ILE A 141 -1.55 -16.96 9.63
CA ILE A 141 -2.06 -17.74 10.74
C ILE A 141 -3.48 -17.24 11.05
N PRO A 142 -4.51 -18.09 11.04
CA PRO A 142 -5.86 -17.69 11.42
C PRO A 142 -5.98 -17.47 12.94
N GLY A 143 -6.63 -16.37 13.32
CA GLY A 143 -7.04 -16.01 14.68
C GLY A 143 -8.56 -16.18 14.91
N GLU A 144 -9.08 -15.61 16.00
CA GLU A 144 -10.50 -15.75 16.38
C GLU A 144 -11.45 -14.97 15.46
N HIS A 145 -11.01 -13.80 14.97
CA HIS A 145 -11.85 -12.85 14.23
C HIS A 145 -11.27 -12.48 12.85
N GLY A 146 -10.36 -13.29 12.33
CA GLY A 146 -9.61 -12.99 11.10
C GLY A 146 -8.23 -13.62 11.14
N TRP A 147 -7.26 -12.98 10.52
CA TRP A 147 -5.85 -13.32 10.62
C TRP A 147 -5.28 -12.88 11.97
N GLN A 148 -4.50 -13.76 12.58
CA GLN A 148 -3.63 -13.43 13.71
C GLN A 148 -2.38 -12.71 13.20
N SER A 149 -1.76 -13.24 12.16
CA SER A 149 -0.56 -12.66 11.54
C SER A 149 -0.41 -13.09 10.09
N ILE A 150 0.33 -12.29 9.33
CA ILE A 150 0.79 -12.60 7.96
C ILE A 150 2.31 -12.68 7.98
N ARG A 151 2.89 -13.63 7.25
CA ARG A 151 4.34 -13.85 7.18
C ARG A 151 4.79 -13.93 5.72
N MET A 152 5.92 -13.32 5.41
CA MET A 152 6.65 -13.53 4.15
C MET A 152 7.98 -14.19 4.46
N ALA A 153 8.28 -15.33 3.84
CA ALA A 153 9.56 -16.01 4.04
C ALA A 153 10.59 -15.57 3.00
N PHE A 154 11.81 -15.30 3.46
CA PHE A 154 12.98 -14.99 2.64
C PHE A 154 13.92 -16.18 2.54
N SER A 155 14.04 -17.01 3.59
CA SER A 155 14.86 -18.23 3.62
C SER A 155 14.23 -19.33 4.47
N ASP A 156 14.79 -20.53 4.40
CA ASP A 156 14.42 -21.69 5.23
C ASP A 156 15.29 -21.83 6.49
N GLU A 157 16.17 -20.87 6.76
CA GLU A 157 17.05 -20.92 7.93
C GLU A 157 16.23 -20.76 9.24
N PRO A 158 16.67 -21.36 10.36
CA PRO A 158 15.96 -21.22 11.62
C PRO A 158 15.99 -19.78 12.14
N VAL A 159 14.84 -19.28 12.57
CA VAL A 159 14.73 -18.01 13.30
C VAL A 159 15.46 -18.11 14.64
N ALA A 160 16.41 -17.22 14.88
CA ALA A 160 17.14 -17.10 16.13
C ALA A 160 16.66 -15.92 16.98
N ASP A 161 16.23 -14.82 16.35
CA ASP A 161 15.70 -13.62 17.01
C ASP A 161 14.64 -12.93 16.15
N SER A 162 13.86 -12.03 16.75
CA SER A 162 12.78 -11.28 16.07
C SER A 162 12.74 -9.84 16.56
N TRP A 163 12.83 -8.89 15.65
CA TRP A 163 12.89 -7.45 15.96
C TRP A 163 11.67 -6.73 15.42
N MET A 164 10.96 -5.98 16.28
CA MET A 164 9.94 -5.05 15.81
C MET A 164 10.64 -3.89 15.08
N ILE A 165 10.33 -3.69 13.80
CA ILE A 165 11.02 -2.71 12.95
C ILE A 165 10.18 -1.46 12.66
N CYS A 166 8.86 -1.59 12.57
CA CYS A 166 7.94 -0.47 12.38
C CYS A 166 6.51 -0.86 12.78
N GLU A 167 5.61 0.12 12.71
CA GLU A 167 4.17 -0.05 12.83
C GLU A 167 3.51 0.48 11.54
N LEU A 168 2.98 -0.42 10.71
CA LEU A 168 2.48 -0.07 9.39
C LEU A 168 1.01 0.37 9.46
N GLY A 169 0.75 1.64 9.14
CA GLY A 169 -0.61 2.19 9.00
C GLY A 169 -1.27 1.76 7.68
N ILE A 170 -2.51 1.26 7.77
CA ILE A 170 -3.34 0.79 6.66
C ILE A 170 -4.75 1.39 6.81
N ASP A 171 -5.20 2.12 5.81
CA ASP A 171 -6.46 2.88 5.75
C ASP A 171 -7.51 2.28 4.81
N HIS A 172 -7.14 1.33 3.95
CA HIS A 172 -8.05 0.62 3.06
C HIS A 172 -8.12 -0.88 3.38
N ALA A 173 -7.74 -1.30 4.58
CA ALA A 173 -7.78 -2.68 5.06
C ALA A 173 -7.07 -3.71 4.16
N ARG A 174 -6.02 -3.32 3.42
CA ARG A 174 -5.29 -4.25 2.55
C ARG A 174 -3.79 -3.96 2.51
N PHE A 175 -2.99 -4.97 2.78
CA PHE A 175 -1.56 -4.92 2.52
C PHE A 175 -1.29 -5.17 1.05
N VAL A 176 -0.30 -4.48 0.50
CA VAL A 176 0.33 -4.85 -0.76
C VAL A 176 1.78 -5.24 -0.52
N PHE A 177 2.22 -6.28 -1.20
CA PHE A 177 3.60 -6.74 -1.24
C PHE A 177 4.06 -6.66 -2.69
N ALA A 178 4.95 -5.71 -3.01
CA ALA A 178 5.26 -5.39 -4.39
C ALA A 178 6.75 -5.12 -4.62
N ASP A 179 7.23 -5.50 -5.80
CA ASP A 179 8.53 -5.07 -6.29
C ASP A 179 8.52 -3.57 -6.61
N ALA A 180 9.51 -2.83 -6.10
CA ALA A 180 9.58 -1.39 -6.26
C ALA A 180 9.73 -0.93 -7.72
N ASP A 181 10.44 -1.68 -8.57
CA ASP A 181 10.58 -1.36 -10.00
C ASP A 181 9.28 -1.67 -10.74
N ALA A 182 8.60 -2.79 -10.42
CA ALA A 182 7.35 -3.16 -11.04
C ALA A 182 6.25 -2.13 -10.81
N LEU A 183 6.22 -1.51 -9.63
CA LEU A 183 5.28 -0.44 -9.31
C LEU A 183 5.43 0.80 -10.22
N ASN A 184 6.52 0.96 -10.97
CA ASN A 184 6.60 2.00 -12.01
C ASN A 184 5.57 1.82 -13.13
N SER A 185 5.08 0.60 -13.33
CA SER A 185 4.03 0.28 -14.31
C SER A 185 2.68 0.05 -13.64
N TRP A 186 2.56 0.32 -12.34
CA TRP A 186 1.28 0.21 -11.64
C TRP A 186 0.28 1.21 -12.22
N GLU A 187 -0.95 0.74 -12.41
CA GLU A 187 -2.06 1.55 -12.88
C GLU A 187 -3.22 1.24 -11.94
N HIS A 188 -3.59 2.23 -11.13
CA HIS A 188 -4.58 2.06 -10.09
C HIS A 188 -5.98 2.39 -10.59
N VAL A 189 -6.12 3.39 -11.46
CA VAL A 189 -7.40 4.05 -11.76
C VAL A 189 -7.85 3.73 -13.18
N LEU A 190 -6.98 3.87 -14.18
CA LEU A 190 -7.36 3.75 -15.58
C LEU A 190 -7.41 2.29 -16.03
N PRO A 191 -8.32 1.92 -16.93
CA PRO A 191 -8.37 0.57 -17.46
C PRO A 191 -7.18 0.31 -18.40
N LEU A 192 -6.59 -0.88 -18.30
CA LEU A 192 -5.46 -1.29 -19.15
C LEU A 192 -5.90 -1.68 -20.57
N ASP A 193 -7.14 -2.10 -20.73
CA ASP A 193 -7.72 -2.62 -21.98
C ASP A 193 -8.89 -1.76 -22.52
N GLY A 194 -9.20 -0.65 -21.84
CA GLY A 194 -10.34 0.21 -22.17
C GLY A 194 -11.71 -0.35 -21.74
N LEU A 195 -11.73 -1.37 -20.88
CA LEU A 195 -12.94 -2.01 -20.37
C LEU A 195 -13.11 -1.80 -18.86
N ALA A 196 -14.36 -1.95 -18.40
CA ALA A 196 -14.73 -1.88 -17.01
C ALA A 196 -15.94 -2.78 -16.70
N ASP A 197 -15.97 -3.30 -15.48
CA ASP A 197 -17.17 -3.92 -14.93
C ASP A 197 -17.98 -2.87 -14.16
N LEU A 198 -19.30 -3.05 -14.14
CA LEU A 198 -20.22 -2.29 -13.28
C LEU A 198 -21.11 -3.28 -12.55
N VAL A 199 -20.91 -3.39 -11.24
CA VAL A 199 -21.57 -4.39 -10.40
C VAL A 199 -22.44 -3.70 -9.37
N LEU A 200 -23.63 -4.22 -9.11
CA LEU A 200 -24.59 -3.69 -8.15
C LEU A 200 -25.06 -4.79 -7.18
N TRP A 201 -25.30 -4.38 -5.94
CA TRP A 201 -25.74 -5.27 -4.86
C TRP A 201 -26.50 -4.50 -3.78
N GLY A 202 -27.14 -5.20 -2.84
CA GLY A 202 -27.78 -4.62 -1.67
C GLY A 202 -29.24 -5.04 -1.50
N ARG A 203 -29.94 -4.35 -0.59
CA ARG A 203 -31.27 -4.79 -0.14
C ARG A 203 -32.30 -4.81 -1.28
N ASP A 204 -32.28 -3.79 -2.13
CA ASP A 204 -33.25 -3.60 -3.22
C ASP A 204 -32.58 -3.86 -4.60
N GLU A 205 -31.55 -4.72 -4.64
CA GLU A 205 -30.73 -4.99 -5.83
C GLU A 205 -31.52 -5.59 -7.00
N GLU A 206 -32.46 -6.51 -6.75
CA GLU A 206 -33.28 -7.11 -7.82
C GLU A 206 -34.19 -6.06 -8.49
N GLN A 207 -34.70 -5.11 -7.69
CA GLN A 207 -35.50 -4.00 -8.19
C GLN A 207 -34.63 -3.08 -9.06
N ALA A 208 -33.45 -2.68 -8.58
CA ALA A 208 -32.51 -1.87 -9.33
C ALA A 208 -32.07 -2.58 -10.63
N ALA A 209 -31.74 -3.87 -10.55
CA ALA A 209 -31.35 -4.66 -11.71
C ALA A 209 -32.46 -4.72 -12.78
N ALA A 210 -33.72 -4.91 -12.37
CA ALA A 210 -34.85 -4.89 -13.28
C ALA A 210 -35.08 -3.50 -13.91
N GLU A 211 -34.90 -2.43 -13.14
CA GLU A 211 -35.04 -1.04 -13.59
C GLU A 211 -33.99 -0.67 -14.64
N PHE A 212 -32.73 -1.05 -14.42
CA PHE A 212 -31.60 -0.71 -15.30
C PHE A 212 -31.28 -1.78 -16.35
N GLY A 213 -31.96 -2.93 -16.31
CA GLY A 213 -31.68 -4.06 -17.20
C GLY A 213 -30.31 -4.71 -16.93
N ALA A 214 -29.88 -4.76 -15.67
CA ALA A 214 -28.66 -5.43 -15.27
C ALA A 214 -28.89 -6.95 -15.22
N PRO A 215 -28.12 -7.75 -15.98
CA PRO A 215 -28.21 -9.20 -15.88
C PRO A 215 -27.66 -9.70 -14.54
N ARG A 216 -28.06 -10.90 -14.17
CA ARG A 216 -27.48 -11.61 -13.02
C ARG A 216 -26.15 -12.23 -13.43
N LEU A 217 -25.15 -12.09 -12.58
CA LEU A 217 -23.79 -12.59 -12.74
C LEU A 217 -23.62 -13.95 -12.04
N ASP A 218 -22.52 -14.64 -12.34
CA ASP A 218 -22.25 -15.99 -11.85
C ASP A 218 -22.00 -16.04 -10.33
N ASP A 219 -21.49 -14.96 -9.75
CA ASP A 219 -21.30 -14.77 -8.30
C ASP A 219 -22.60 -14.42 -7.57
N GLY A 220 -23.72 -14.36 -8.29
CA GLY A 220 -25.04 -14.05 -7.76
C GLY A 220 -25.37 -12.56 -7.67
N LEU A 221 -24.40 -11.69 -7.96
CA LEU A 221 -24.61 -10.24 -8.05
C LEU A 221 -25.31 -9.87 -9.36
N TYR A 222 -25.60 -8.57 -9.53
CA TYR A 222 -26.12 -8.03 -10.77
C TYR A 222 -25.13 -7.05 -11.38
N GLY A 223 -25.09 -6.93 -12.69
CA GLY A 223 -24.18 -5.97 -13.32
C GLY A 223 -23.86 -6.29 -14.76
N TRP A 224 -22.91 -5.55 -15.30
CA TRP A 224 -22.37 -5.76 -16.64
C TRP A 224 -20.86 -5.94 -16.53
N LEU A 225 -20.36 -6.96 -17.22
CA LEU A 225 -18.94 -7.24 -17.29
C LEU A 225 -18.39 -6.78 -18.65
N ASP A 226 -17.10 -6.45 -18.69
CA ASP A 226 -16.35 -6.16 -19.91
C ASP A 226 -16.99 -5.07 -20.80
N LEU A 227 -17.62 -4.05 -20.19
CA LEU A 227 -18.18 -2.93 -20.95
C LEU A 227 -17.07 -2.00 -21.43
N PRO A 228 -17.20 -1.36 -22.60
CA PRO A 228 -16.37 -0.21 -22.94
C PRO A 228 -16.42 0.83 -21.81
N VAL A 229 -15.26 1.32 -21.37
CA VAL A 229 -15.15 2.15 -20.16
C VAL A 229 -16.09 3.35 -20.14
N GLU A 230 -16.25 4.03 -21.28
CA GLU A 230 -17.15 5.17 -21.40
C GLU A 230 -18.61 4.75 -21.19
N GLU A 231 -19.02 3.60 -21.72
CA GLU A 231 -20.38 3.09 -21.50
C GLU A 231 -20.60 2.72 -20.03
N ALA A 232 -19.64 2.03 -19.42
CA ALA A 232 -19.70 1.68 -17.99
C ALA A 232 -19.77 2.94 -17.12
N TYR A 233 -18.99 3.97 -17.43
CA TYR A 233 -18.98 5.24 -16.71
C TYR A 233 -20.34 5.98 -16.81
N GLN A 234 -20.91 6.09 -18.02
CA GLN A 234 -22.23 6.70 -18.18
C GLN A 234 -23.33 5.93 -17.44
N ARG A 235 -23.25 4.60 -17.41
CA ARG A 235 -24.16 3.77 -16.61
C ARG A 235 -23.96 4.00 -15.11
N ALA A 236 -22.72 4.08 -14.64
CA ALA A 236 -22.41 4.35 -13.24
C ALA A 236 -22.98 5.71 -12.80
N LEU A 237 -22.81 6.77 -13.60
CA LEU A 237 -23.43 8.08 -13.34
C LEU A 237 -24.96 8.02 -13.27
N THR A 238 -25.58 7.18 -14.11
CA THR A 238 -27.04 7.00 -14.10
C THR A 238 -27.50 6.28 -12.82
N LEU A 239 -26.75 5.28 -12.36
CA LEU A 239 -27.02 4.59 -11.10
C LEU A 239 -26.86 5.53 -9.90
N GLU A 240 -25.77 6.30 -9.85
CA GLU A 240 -25.52 7.31 -8.81
C GLU A 240 -26.65 8.34 -8.75
N ALA A 241 -27.00 8.95 -9.89
CA ALA A 241 -28.10 9.92 -9.95
C ALA A 241 -29.44 9.33 -9.45
N ARG A 242 -29.71 8.05 -9.75
CA ARG A 242 -30.92 7.38 -9.25
C ARG A 242 -30.89 7.21 -7.74
N ARG A 243 -29.75 6.86 -7.14
CA ARG A 243 -29.61 6.66 -5.69
C ARG A 243 -29.91 7.93 -4.89
N GLU A 244 -29.70 9.10 -5.48
CA GLU A 244 -29.96 10.40 -4.85
C GLU A 244 -31.45 10.82 -4.89
N GLU A 245 -32.29 10.14 -5.67
CA GLU A 245 -33.71 10.50 -5.81
C GLU A 245 -34.56 10.09 -4.60
N PRO A 246 -35.59 10.87 -4.24
CA PRO A 246 -36.55 10.49 -3.21
C PRO A 246 -37.24 9.14 -3.51
N GLY A 247 -37.12 8.19 -2.59
CA GLY A 247 -37.70 6.86 -2.76
C GLY A 247 -36.89 5.93 -3.68
N ALA A 248 -35.62 6.24 -3.91
CA ALA A 248 -34.70 5.34 -4.59
C ALA A 248 -34.58 3.97 -3.87
N PRO A 249 -34.40 2.88 -4.64
CA PRO A 249 -34.07 1.59 -4.05
C PRO A 249 -32.74 1.67 -3.29
N ALA A 250 -32.64 0.95 -2.17
CA ALA A 250 -31.41 0.82 -1.41
C ALA A 250 -30.49 -0.24 -2.05
N PHE A 251 -29.60 0.22 -2.93
CA PHE A 251 -28.52 -0.58 -3.51
C PHE A 251 -27.20 0.21 -3.49
N ALA A 252 -26.10 -0.52 -3.67
CA ALA A 252 -24.76 -0.01 -3.94
C ALA A 252 -24.34 -0.45 -5.34
N ALA A 253 -23.42 0.30 -5.94
CA ALA A 253 -22.81 -0.05 -7.20
C ALA A 253 -21.32 0.32 -7.18
N ASP A 254 -20.51 -0.51 -7.83
CA ASP A 254 -19.07 -0.29 -8.04
C ASP A 254 -18.81 -0.19 -9.53
N PHE A 255 -18.14 0.89 -9.92
CA PHE A 255 -17.45 0.99 -11.20
C PHE A 255 -16.03 0.43 -11.05
N ARG A 256 -15.70 -0.61 -11.81
CA ARG A 256 -14.47 -1.40 -11.67
C ARG A 256 -13.70 -1.40 -13.00
N PRO A 257 -12.94 -0.33 -13.31
CA PRO A 257 -12.09 -0.30 -14.51
C PRO A 257 -11.07 -1.43 -14.44
N HIS A 258 -10.69 -2.02 -15.58
CA HIS A 258 -9.70 -3.11 -15.61
C HIS A 258 -8.26 -2.61 -15.40
N SER A 259 -8.03 -1.90 -14.30
CA SER A 259 -6.72 -1.48 -13.80
C SER A 259 -6.05 -2.63 -13.04
N HIS A 260 -4.77 -2.49 -12.70
CA HIS A 260 -4.07 -3.51 -11.89
C HIS A 260 -4.74 -3.68 -10.51
N HIS A 261 -5.20 -2.59 -9.90
CA HIS A 261 -5.93 -2.62 -8.62
C HIS A 261 -7.18 -3.50 -8.72
N TRP A 262 -8.04 -3.27 -9.72
CA TRP A 262 -9.27 -4.04 -9.83
C TRP A 262 -9.06 -5.48 -10.28
N GLN A 263 -7.99 -5.76 -11.04
CA GLN A 263 -7.58 -7.11 -11.35
C GLN A 263 -7.20 -7.90 -10.09
N VAL A 264 -6.32 -7.35 -9.22
CA VAL A 264 -5.96 -8.04 -7.98
C VAL A 264 -7.14 -8.12 -7.01
N MET A 265 -7.97 -7.07 -6.93
CA MET A 265 -9.17 -7.12 -6.08
C MET A 265 -10.21 -8.14 -6.58
N ARG A 266 -10.23 -8.47 -7.88
CA ARG A 266 -11.05 -9.57 -8.39
C ARG A 266 -10.56 -10.91 -7.85
N GLU A 267 -9.24 -11.14 -7.86
CA GLU A 267 -8.65 -12.35 -7.28
C GLU A 267 -8.90 -12.44 -5.77
N VAL A 268 -8.73 -11.32 -5.04
CA VAL A 268 -9.06 -11.24 -3.60
C VAL A 268 -10.50 -11.67 -3.34
N ARG A 269 -11.48 -11.15 -4.09
CA ARG A 269 -12.90 -11.50 -3.92
C ARG A 269 -13.21 -12.95 -4.29
N ALA A 270 -12.44 -13.55 -5.20
CA ALA A 270 -12.61 -14.94 -5.62
C ALA A 270 -11.91 -15.94 -4.69
N SER A 271 -11.04 -15.44 -3.80
CA SER A 271 -10.21 -16.24 -2.91
C SER A 271 -10.93 -16.59 -1.61
N ASP A 272 -10.77 -17.83 -1.15
CA ASP A 272 -11.23 -18.26 0.18
C ASP A 272 -10.42 -17.63 1.34
N HIS A 273 -9.33 -16.93 1.01
CA HIS A 273 -8.36 -16.39 1.97
C HIS A 273 -8.16 -14.88 1.82
N ASP A 274 -9.09 -14.19 1.15
CA ASP A 274 -9.07 -12.73 1.00
C ASP A 274 -7.71 -12.19 0.52
N ALA A 275 -7.06 -12.93 -0.37
CA ALA A 275 -5.76 -12.60 -0.95
C ALA A 275 -5.75 -12.90 -2.44
N GLY A 276 -5.02 -12.09 -3.20
CA GLY A 276 -4.93 -12.21 -4.65
C GLY A 276 -3.59 -11.71 -5.18
N THR A 277 -3.20 -12.24 -6.34
CA THR A 277 -1.96 -11.87 -7.02
C THR A 277 -2.26 -11.34 -8.41
N THR A 278 -1.53 -10.30 -8.83
CA THR A 278 -1.51 -9.83 -10.22
C THR A 278 -0.09 -9.60 -10.69
N THR A 279 0.18 -9.82 -11.98
CA THR A 279 1.50 -9.61 -12.56
C THR A 279 1.61 -8.19 -13.14
N VAL A 280 2.58 -7.41 -12.68
CA VAL A 280 2.87 -6.06 -13.16
C VAL A 280 4.33 -5.99 -13.60
N ALA A 281 4.57 -5.56 -14.84
CA ALA A 281 5.92 -5.49 -15.43
C ALA A 281 6.77 -6.77 -15.28
N GLY A 282 6.12 -7.94 -15.23
CA GLY A 282 6.79 -9.24 -15.07
C GLY A 282 7.11 -9.64 -13.63
N ALA A 283 6.62 -8.89 -12.63
CA ALA A 283 6.67 -9.26 -11.22
C ALA A 283 5.26 -9.54 -10.68
N ASP A 284 5.13 -10.60 -9.88
CA ASP A 284 3.90 -10.94 -9.17
C ASP A 284 3.80 -10.11 -7.89
N ILE A 285 2.74 -9.30 -7.83
CA ILE A 285 2.35 -8.44 -6.71
C ILE A 285 1.18 -9.08 -5.99
N LEU A 286 1.28 -9.21 -4.66
CA LEU A 286 0.24 -9.79 -3.82
C LEU A 286 -0.47 -8.71 -3.03
N MET A 287 -1.81 -8.77 -2.97
CA MET A 287 -2.60 -8.05 -1.99
C MET A 287 -3.30 -9.04 -1.05
N ALA A 288 -3.30 -8.73 0.23
CA ALA A 288 -4.00 -9.49 1.26
C ALA A 288 -4.80 -8.54 2.15
N MET A 289 -6.06 -8.89 2.38
CA MET A 289 -6.90 -8.12 3.31
C MET A 289 -6.38 -8.29 4.73
N THR A 290 -6.46 -7.22 5.54
CA THR A 290 -6.11 -7.27 6.96
C THR A 290 -7.07 -8.16 7.75
N SER A 291 -8.24 -8.51 7.19
CA SER A 291 -9.38 -9.21 7.80
C SER A 291 -10.06 -8.49 8.99
N VAL A 292 -9.42 -7.47 9.57
CA VAL A 292 -9.92 -6.70 10.72
C VAL A 292 -10.26 -5.25 10.38
N GLY A 293 -10.04 -4.83 9.13
CA GLY A 293 -10.25 -3.45 8.70
C GLY A 293 -8.97 -2.61 8.78
N ASP A 294 -9.15 -1.31 8.92
CA ASP A 294 -8.07 -0.33 8.96
C ASP A 294 -7.37 -0.35 10.33
N GLY A 295 -6.12 0.09 10.37
CA GLY A 295 -5.37 0.14 11.63
C GLY A 295 -3.87 0.27 11.46
N PHE A 296 -3.19 0.10 12.58
CA PHE A 296 -1.74 0.15 12.71
C PHE A 296 -1.24 -1.23 13.12
N PHE A 297 -0.31 -1.78 12.34
CA PHE A 297 0.07 -3.19 12.42
C PHE A 297 1.57 -3.33 12.70
N PRO A 298 1.95 -3.88 13.87
CA PRO A 298 3.35 -4.19 14.18
C PRO A 298 3.99 -5.09 13.13
N VAL A 299 5.17 -4.68 12.65
CA VAL A 299 5.97 -5.47 11.72
C VAL A 299 7.26 -5.92 12.40
N HIS A 300 7.50 -7.22 12.31
CA HIS A 300 8.66 -7.90 12.86
C HIS A 300 9.55 -8.45 11.74
N LEU A 301 10.85 -8.26 11.89
CA LEU A 301 11.87 -8.91 11.08
C LEU A 301 12.47 -10.08 11.88
N ASP A 302 12.25 -11.29 11.40
CA ASP A 302 12.87 -12.49 11.95
C ASP A 302 14.25 -12.68 11.31
N VAL A 303 15.26 -12.95 12.14
CA VAL A 303 16.64 -13.12 11.71
C VAL A 303 17.23 -14.45 12.17
N ASP A 304 18.22 -14.95 11.44
CA ASP A 304 18.99 -16.14 11.81
C ASP A 304 20.06 -15.85 12.87
N ALA A 305 20.85 -16.86 13.22
CA ALA A 305 21.91 -16.73 14.24
C ALA A 305 23.04 -15.77 13.86
N ASP A 306 23.19 -15.44 12.57
CA ASP A 306 24.15 -14.48 12.05
C ASP A 306 23.53 -13.07 11.88
N GLY A 307 22.24 -12.92 12.20
CA GLY A 307 21.50 -11.67 12.07
C GLY A 307 21.01 -11.38 10.65
N LEU A 308 20.98 -12.38 9.76
CA LEU A 308 20.47 -12.23 8.40
C LEU A 308 18.95 -12.40 8.37
N PRO A 309 18.21 -11.62 7.55
CA PRO A 309 16.76 -11.76 7.41
C PRO A 309 16.32 -13.15 6.96
N VAL A 310 15.38 -13.74 7.71
CA VAL A 310 14.74 -15.04 7.43
C VAL A 310 13.30 -14.87 6.99
N SER A 311 12.56 -14.01 7.68
CA SER A 311 11.18 -13.69 7.33
C SER A 311 10.76 -12.33 7.86
N LEU A 312 9.67 -11.82 7.32
CA LEU A 312 8.93 -10.71 7.89
C LEU A 312 7.57 -11.22 8.39
N ARG A 313 7.12 -10.71 9.54
CA ARG A 313 5.82 -11.01 10.13
C ARG A 313 5.07 -9.72 10.45
N ILE A 314 3.81 -9.64 10.05
CA ILE A 314 2.88 -8.57 10.38
C ILE A 314 1.86 -9.14 11.38
N ASP A 315 1.79 -8.56 12.57
CA ASP A 315 0.80 -8.96 13.57
C ASP A 315 -0.50 -8.19 13.36
N ILE A 316 -1.63 -8.90 13.25
CA ILE A 316 -2.94 -8.34 12.85
C ILE A 316 -3.87 -8.21 14.05
N THR A 317 -4.14 -9.32 14.74
CA THR A 317 -4.78 -9.27 16.05
C THR A 317 -3.68 -9.47 17.08
N GLY A 318 -3.38 -8.44 17.87
CA GLY A 318 -2.43 -8.54 18.97
C GLY A 318 -2.77 -9.74 19.86
N GLU A 319 -1.75 -10.47 20.31
CA GLU A 319 -1.93 -11.51 21.31
C GLU A 319 -2.65 -10.89 22.52
N SER A 320 -3.90 -11.26 22.74
CA SER A 320 -4.69 -10.89 23.91
C SER A 320 -4.16 -11.55 25.18
#